data_AF-A0A7S1U959-F1
#
_entry.id   AF-A0A7S1U959-F1
#
_cell.length_a   1.000
_cell.length_b   1.000
_cell.length_c   1.000
_cell.angle_alpha   90.00
_cell.angle_beta   90.00
_cell.angle_gamma   90.00
#
_symmetry.space_group_name_H-M   'P 1'
#
loop_
_entity.id
_entity.type
_entity.pdbx_description
1 polymer ?
#
loop_
_entity_poly.entity_id
_entity_poly.type
_entity_poly.pdbx_seq_one_letter_code
_entity_poly.pdbx_strand_id
1 'polypeptide(L)'
;MGTQNKLATFDFYKKLPADLSESTQHGSFLSVIMFVFLAALLFVEVWDFSQVPYESAVAIDPGDLTDEMLRVNFNITMLDMPCEYATVDMTDMLGTRRANVTKHVEKWNLDEEGNRIGFHGRNVAQRGIRHDSDSLPSLDEMHKNGIHAPEVTNPEFRRFKEDKNQITVVAFIAPWCGWCQRLAPTYERFAEVMQ
;
A
#
# COMPACT_ATOMS: atom_id res chain seq x y z
N MET A 1 -40.73 46.33 -57.40
CA MET A 1 -40.46 45.03 -56.73
C MET A 1 -38.97 44.98 -56.42
N GLY A 2 -38.43 45.26 -55.23
CA GLY A 2 -39.04 45.39 -53.92
C GLY A 2 -38.50 44.32 -52.97
N THR A 3 -37.24 44.42 -52.54
CA THR A 3 -36.66 43.70 -51.38
C THR A 3 -35.23 44.17 -51.07
N GLN A 4 -35.02 45.42 -50.62
CA GLN A 4 -33.73 45.80 -50.00
C GLN A 4 -33.86 46.71 -48.76
N ASN A 5 -35.02 46.74 -48.10
CA ASN A 5 -35.26 47.61 -46.93
C ASN A 5 -35.75 46.85 -45.69
N LYS A 6 -35.19 45.68 -45.38
CA LYS A 6 -35.51 44.97 -44.11
C LYS A 6 -34.33 44.75 -43.16
N LEU A 7 -33.11 45.14 -43.56
CA LEU A 7 -31.91 45.04 -42.71
C LEU A 7 -31.42 46.41 -42.21
N ALA A 8 -31.90 47.53 -42.76
CA ALA A 8 -31.58 48.88 -42.30
C ALA A 8 -32.21 49.22 -40.93
N THR A 9 -33.14 48.40 -40.44
CA THR A 9 -33.81 48.59 -39.14
C THR A 9 -33.04 47.99 -37.97
N PHE A 10 -31.97 47.23 -38.23
CA PHE A 10 -31.10 46.63 -37.22
C PHE A 10 -29.80 47.44 -37.00
N ASP A 11 -29.78 48.70 -37.40
CA ASP A 11 -28.65 49.60 -37.13
C ASP A 11 -28.86 50.27 -35.77
N PHE A 12 -28.31 49.65 -34.73
CA PHE A 12 -28.46 50.10 -33.33
C PHE A 12 -27.76 51.44 -33.06
N TYR A 13 -26.93 51.93 -33.99
CA TYR A 13 -26.22 53.19 -33.89
C TYR A 13 -26.61 54.11 -35.05
N LYS A 14 -27.44 55.12 -34.74
CA LYS A 14 -27.78 56.20 -35.67
C LYS A 14 -26.47 56.82 -36.17
N LYS A 15 -26.19 56.74 -37.48
CA LYS A 15 -24.97 57.29 -38.10
C LYS A 15 -24.74 58.73 -37.60
N LEU A 16 -23.63 58.97 -36.92
CA LEU A 16 -23.23 60.34 -36.59
C LEU A 16 -23.05 61.10 -37.91
N PRO A 17 -23.55 62.35 -38.01
CA PRO A 17 -23.33 63.15 -39.20
C PRO A 17 -21.82 63.32 -39.40
N ALA A 18 -21.37 63.07 -40.64
CA ALA A 18 -19.94 62.99 -40.98
C ALA A 18 -19.15 64.26 -40.63
N ASP A 19 -19.84 65.39 -40.46
CA ASP A 19 -19.26 66.69 -40.09
C ASP A 19 -18.76 66.77 -38.63
N LEU A 20 -19.17 65.84 -37.77
CA LEU A 20 -18.74 65.75 -36.36
C LEU A 20 -17.79 64.57 -36.10
N SER A 21 -17.57 63.69 -37.07
CA SER A 21 -16.71 62.52 -36.94
C SER A 21 -15.52 62.62 -37.90
N GLU A 22 -14.39 63.10 -37.41
CA GLU A 22 -13.15 63.06 -38.17
C GLU A 22 -12.45 61.72 -37.94
N SER A 23 -12.20 60.94 -38.99
CA SER A 23 -11.47 59.68 -38.88
C SER A 23 -10.00 59.98 -38.56
N THR A 24 -9.61 59.83 -37.29
CA THR A 24 -8.21 60.01 -36.88
C THR A 24 -7.40 58.78 -37.28
N GLN A 25 -6.24 59.00 -37.91
CA GLN A 25 -5.34 57.90 -38.31
C GLN A 25 -4.91 57.04 -37.11
N HIS A 26 -4.71 57.68 -35.95
CA HIS A 26 -4.38 57.00 -34.70
C HIS A 26 -5.52 56.15 -34.16
N GLY A 27 -6.78 56.62 -34.25
CA GLY A 27 -7.95 55.85 -33.84
C GLY A 27 -8.13 54.58 -34.66
N SER A 28 -7.95 54.68 -35.99
CA SER A 28 -7.99 53.52 -36.88
C SER A 28 -6.90 52.49 -36.57
N PHE A 29 -5.67 52.95 -36.33
CA PHE A 29 -4.55 52.08 -35.95
C PHE A 29 -4.81 51.32 -34.64
N LEU A 30 -5.31 52.01 -33.61
CA LEU A 30 -5.65 51.38 -32.32
C LEU A 30 -6.78 50.36 -32.46
N SER A 31 -7.80 50.63 -33.28
CA SER A 31 -8.89 49.68 -33.54
C SER A 31 -8.41 48.42 -34.26
N VAL A 32 -7.48 48.54 -35.22
CA VAL A 32 -6.88 47.38 -35.91
C VAL A 32 -6.06 46.53 -34.93
N ILE A 33 -5.25 47.16 -34.08
CA ILE A 33 -4.49 46.44 -33.04
C ILE A 33 -5.43 45.69 -32.11
N MET A 34 -6.50 46.33 -31.65
CA MET A 34 -7.47 45.72 -30.74
C MET A 34 -8.16 44.51 -31.40
N PHE A 35 -8.52 44.63 -32.68
CA PHE A 35 -9.14 43.53 -33.42
C PHE A 35 -8.17 42.35 -33.59
N VAL A 36 -6.89 42.62 -33.90
CA VAL A 36 -5.85 41.58 -33.98
C VAL A 36 -5.64 40.91 -32.62
N PHE A 37 -5.61 41.68 -31.54
CA PHE A 37 -5.47 41.15 -30.18
C PHE A 37 -6.66 40.26 -29.79
N LEU A 38 -7.89 40.69 -30.08
CA LEU A 38 -9.09 39.87 -29.87
C LEU A 38 -9.07 38.60 -30.70
N ALA A 39 -8.66 38.66 -31.98
CA ALA A 39 -8.55 37.49 -32.83
C ALA A 39 -7.49 36.51 -32.33
N ALA A 40 -6.36 37.01 -31.82
CA ALA A 40 -5.30 36.20 -31.23
C ALA A 40 -5.78 35.49 -29.95
N LEU A 41 -6.45 36.21 -29.04
CA LEU A 41 -7.02 35.60 -27.83
C LEU A 41 -8.06 34.54 -28.18
N LEU A 42 -8.95 34.83 -29.11
CA LEU A 42 -9.96 33.86 -29.56
C LEU A 42 -9.32 32.62 -30.18
N PHE A 43 -8.24 32.79 -30.95
CA PHE A 43 -7.49 31.66 -31.50
C PHE A 43 -6.85 30.79 -30.42
N VAL A 44 -6.25 31.40 -29.38
CA VAL A 44 -5.62 30.66 -28.26
C VAL A 44 -6.66 29.88 -27.47
N GLU A 45 -7.78 30.50 -27.11
CA GLU A 45 -8.86 29.84 -26.36
C GLU A 45 -9.48 28.69 -27.16
N VAL A 46 -9.72 28.88 -28.46
CA VAL A 46 -10.23 27.82 -29.34
C VAL A 46 -9.23 26.69 -29.47
N TRP A 47 -7.93 27.02 -29.53
CA TRP A 47 -6.88 26.01 -29.58
C TRP A 47 -6.82 25.18 -28.30
N ASP A 48 -6.92 25.82 -27.14
CA ASP A 48 -6.96 25.17 -25.82
C ASP A 48 -8.21 24.31 -25.66
N PHE A 49 -9.39 24.82 -26.05
CA PHE A 49 -10.65 24.07 -26.06
C PHE A 49 -10.60 22.86 -27.01
N SER A 50 -9.83 22.95 -28.09
CA SER A 50 -9.62 21.84 -29.03
C SER A 50 -8.65 20.78 -28.50
N GLN A 51 -7.92 21.03 -27.41
CA GLN A 51 -7.15 19.99 -26.73
C GLN A 51 -8.09 19.12 -25.91
N VAL A 52 -7.87 17.81 -25.94
CA VAL A 52 -8.61 16.87 -25.09
C VAL A 52 -7.97 16.89 -23.70
N PRO A 53 -8.68 17.30 -22.63
CA PRO A 53 -8.15 17.20 -21.28
C PRO A 53 -8.08 15.72 -20.87
N TYR A 54 -6.91 15.29 -20.40
CA TYR A 54 -6.71 13.94 -19.87
C TYR A 54 -6.98 13.96 -18.36
N GLU A 55 -8.15 13.51 -17.93
CA GLU A 55 -8.42 13.24 -16.53
C GLU A 55 -8.26 11.74 -16.22
N SER A 56 -7.45 11.40 -15.23
CA SER A 56 -7.33 10.04 -14.73
C SER A 56 -8.46 9.76 -13.72
N ALA A 57 -9.54 9.14 -14.18
CA ALA A 57 -10.59 8.65 -13.30
C ALA A 57 -10.33 7.18 -12.90
N VAL A 58 -10.47 6.87 -11.62
CA VAL A 58 -10.45 5.49 -11.13
C VAL A 58 -11.86 4.93 -11.26
N ALA A 59 -12.05 4.01 -12.20
CA ALA A 59 -13.29 3.26 -12.36
C ALA A 59 -13.14 1.86 -11.74
N ILE A 60 -14.15 1.42 -11.01
CA ILE A 60 -14.29 0.04 -10.58
C ILE A 60 -14.80 -0.73 -11.79
N ASP A 61 -14.05 -1.72 -12.28
CA ASP A 61 -14.48 -2.57 -13.39
C ASP A 61 -15.61 -3.50 -12.91
N PRO A 62 -16.86 -3.34 -13.38
CA PRO A 62 -17.97 -4.20 -12.99
C PRO A 62 -17.99 -5.52 -13.77
N GLY A 63 -17.06 -5.70 -14.72
CA GLY A 63 -16.98 -6.84 -15.63
C GLY A 63 -16.45 -8.12 -15.01
N ASP A 64 -15.91 -8.07 -13.78
CA ASP A 64 -15.30 -9.22 -13.14
C ASP A 64 -15.95 -9.54 -11.77
N LEU A 65 -17.08 -10.22 -11.82
CA LEU A 65 -17.82 -10.74 -10.67
C LEU A 65 -17.29 -12.12 -10.23
N THR A 66 -16.10 -12.52 -10.68
CA THR A 66 -15.54 -13.84 -10.44
C THR A 66 -14.11 -13.79 -9.93
N ASP A 67 -13.93 -13.36 -8.67
CA ASP A 67 -12.79 -13.77 -7.84
C ASP A 67 -11.42 -13.69 -8.55
N GLU A 68 -11.16 -12.65 -9.37
CA GLU A 68 -9.84 -12.50 -9.98
C GLU A 68 -8.84 -12.12 -8.89
N MET A 69 -8.20 -13.16 -8.36
CA MET A 69 -6.97 -12.99 -7.60
C MET A 69 -5.93 -12.37 -8.51
N LEU A 70 -5.31 -11.27 -8.06
CA LEU A 70 -4.18 -10.66 -8.74
C LEU A 70 -3.07 -11.72 -8.93
N ARG A 71 -2.69 -11.95 -10.19
CA ARG A 71 -1.60 -12.88 -10.52
C ARG A 71 -0.25 -12.24 -10.23
N VAL A 72 0.40 -12.70 -9.16
CA VAL A 72 1.77 -12.29 -8.80
C VAL A 72 2.75 -13.35 -9.28
N ASN A 73 3.67 -12.98 -10.18
CA ASN A 73 4.79 -13.84 -10.58
C ASN A 73 6.06 -13.34 -9.89
N PHE A 74 6.79 -14.21 -9.21
CA PHE A 74 8.05 -13.88 -8.55
C PHE A 74 9.09 -14.98 -8.77
N ASN A 75 10.37 -14.60 -8.77
CA ASN A 75 11.51 -15.51 -8.86
C ASN A 75 12.58 -14.99 -7.88
N ILE A 76 12.63 -15.61 -6.69
CA ILE A 76 13.50 -15.18 -5.59
C ILE A 76 14.48 -16.31 -5.31
N THR A 77 15.75 -15.95 -5.13
CA THR A 77 16.84 -16.88 -4.81
C THR A 77 17.35 -16.60 -3.39
N MET A 78 17.49 -17.65 -2.58
CA MET A 78 18.02 -17.59 -1.22
C MET A 78 19.14 -18.63 -1.10
N LEU A 79 20.39 -18.20 -0.88
CA LEU A 79 21.56 -19.09 -0.86
C LEU A 79 21.72 -19.81 0.50
N ASP A 80 21.46 -19.11 1.61
CA ASP A 80 21.61 -19.66 2.98
C ASP A 80 20.29 -20.17 3.58
N MET A 81 19.26 -20.42 2.77
CA MET A 81 17.97 -20.91 3.25
C MET A 81 17.50 -22.17 2.50
N PRO A 82 17.38 -23.32 3.17
CA PRO A 82 16.78 -24.50 2.58
C PRO A 82 15.33 -24.28 2.14
N CYS A 83 14.96 -24.89 1.01
CA CYS A 83 13.61 -24.78 0.45
C CYS A 83 12.50 -25.23 1.43
N GLU A 84 12.79 -26.12 2.38
CA GLU A 84 11.82 -26.60 3.37
C GLU A 84 11.37 -25.55 4.39
N TYR A 85 12.15 -24.47 4.58
CA TYR A 85 11.83 -23.40 5.53
C TYR A 85 11.20 -22.19 4.86
N ALA A 86 11.42 -22.01 3.55
CA ALA A 86 10.80 -20.91 2.81
C ALA A 86 9.27 -21.06 2.78
N THR A 87 8.53 -20.03 3.21
CA THR A 87 7.07 -19.97 3.08
C THR A 87 6.67 -18.72 2.32
N VAL A 88 5.52 -18.79 1.65
CA VAL A 88 4.95 -17.65 0.92
C VAL A 88 3.64 -17.29 1.59
N ASP A 89 3.63 -16.12 2.23
CA ASP A 89 2.47 -15.57 2.92
C ASP A 89 2.02 -14.30 2.20
N MET A 90 0.71 -14.13 2.05
CA MET A 90 0.10 -12.98 1.39
C MET A 90 -0.78 -12.24 2.38
N THR A 91 -0.59 -10.92 2.51
CA THR A 91 -1.40 -10.03 3.35
C THR A 91 -1.91 -8.89 2.49
N ASP A 92 -3.22 -8.66 2.53
CA ASP A 92 -3.88 -7.55 1.85
C ASP A 92 -4.09 -6.36 2.81
N MET A 93 -4.27 -5.15 2.26
CA MET A 93 -4.65 -3.94 3.00
C MET A 93 -5.99 -4.09 3.73
N LEU A 94 -6.88 -4.95 3.23
CA LEU A 94 -8.14 -5.31 3.88
C LEU A 94 -7.96 -6.24 5.10
N GLY A 95 -6.71 -6.59 5.45
CA GLY A 95 -6.40 -7.45 6.60
C GLY A 95 -6.63 -8.93 6.36
N THR A 96 -7.00 -9.34 5.15
CA THR A 96 -7.05 -10.76 4.77
C THR A 96 -5.62 -11.30 4.70
N ARG A 97 -5.36 -12.40 5.41
CA ARG A 97 -4.06 -13.08 5.40
C ARG A 97 -4.20 -14.51 4.92
N ARG A 98 -3.44 -14.86 3.89
CA ARG A 98 -3.27 -16.23 3.41
C ARG A 98 -1.86 -16.68 3.73
N ALA A 99 -1.73 -17.53 4.74
CA ALA A 99 -0.46 -18.13 5.10
C ALA A 99 -0.22 -19.41 4.29
N ASN A 100 1.04 -19.70 4.00
CA ASN A 100 1.52 -20.92 3.37
C ASN A 100 0.86 -21.21 2.00
N VAL A 101 0.94 -20.25 1.09
CA VAL A 101 0.45 -20.39 -0.28
C VAL A 101 1.35 -21.37 -1.03
N THR A 102 0.80 -22.53 -1.40
CA THR A 102 1.51 -23.60 -2.13
C THR A 102 1.05 -23.77 -3.57
N LYS A 103 -0.11 -23.19 -3.91
CA LYS A 103 -0.70 -23.29 -5.25
C LYS A 103 0.16 -22.45 -6.21
N HIS A 104 0.81 -23.11 -7.17
CA HIS A 104 1.69 -22.49 -8.17
C HIS A 104 3.01 -21.90 -7.62
N VAL A 105 3.48 -22.38 -6.47
CA VAL A 105 4.83 -22.05 -5.96
C VAL A 105 5.75 -23.24 -6.17
N GLU A 106 6.80 -23.05 -6.97
CA GLU A 106 7.82 -24.05 -7.25
C GLU A 106 9.11 -23.70 -6.52
N LYS A 107 9.74 -24.71 -5.92
CA LYS A 107 11.00 -24.55 -5.19
C LYS A 107 12.08 -25.43 -5.80
N TRP A 108 13.26 -24.85 -5.93
CA TRP A 108 14.43 -25.47 -6.54
C TRP A 108 15.58 -25.34 -5.57
N ASN A 109 16.26 -26.44 -5.28
CA ASN A 109 17.54 -26.35 -4.57
C ASN A 109 18.60 -25.78 -5.52
N LEU A 110 19.54 -25.03 -4.98
CA LEU A 110 20.61 -24.37 -5.75
C LEU A 110 21.98 -24.91 -5.31
N ASP A 111 22.96 -24.87 -6.21
CA ASP A 111 24.38 -25.07 -5.89
C ASP A 111 25.01 -23.79 -5.32
N GLU A 112 26.29 -23.86 -4.92
CA GLU A 112 27.03 -22.70 -4.37
C GLU A 112 27.18 -21.57 -5.41
N GLU A 113 27.10 -21.91 -6.70
CA GLU A 113 27.14 -20.98 -7.82
C GLU A 113 25.75 -20.41 -8.20
N GLY A 114 24.67 -20.85 -7.53
CA GLY A 114 23.30 -20.38 -7.75
C GLY A 114 22.55 -21.07 -8.90
N ASN A 115 23.06 -22.17 -9.46
CA ASN A 115 22.38 -22.98 -10.47
C ASN A 115 21.43 -23.99 -9.84
N ARG A 116 20.34 -24.31 -10.55
CA ARG A 116 19.31 -25.23 -10.08
C ARG A 116 19.81 -26.67 -10.13
N ILE A 117 19.90 -27.30 -8.97
CA ILE A 117 20.09 -28.75 -8.88
C ILE A 117 18.72 -29.43 -9.02
N GLY A 118 18.65 -30.50 -9.81
CA GLY A 118 17.41 -31.08 -10.37
C GLY A 118 16.34 -31.60 -9.39
N PHE A 119 16.46 -31.33 -8.08
CA PHE A 119 15.42 -31.59 -7.12
C PHE A 119 14.32 -30.53 -7.20
N HIS A 120 13.18 -30.93 -7.77
CA HIS A 120 11.95 -30.15 -7.83
C HIS A 120 10.96 -30.70 -6.80
N GLY A 121 10.80 -29.99 -5.69
CA GLY A 121 9.85 -30.36 -4.63
C GLY A 121 8.66 -29.42 -4.61
N ARG A 122 7.43 -29.97 -4.62
CA ARG A 122 6.26 -29.28 -4.06
C ARG A 122 6.19 -29.60 -2.58
N ASN A 123 5.84 -28.62 -1.76
CA ASN A 123 5.57 -28.81 -0.34
C ASN A 123 4.29 -29.65 -0.15
N VAL A 124 4.36 -30.97 -0.36
CA VAL A 124 3.20 -31.87 -0.14
C VAL A 124 3.02 -32.16 1.35
N ALA A 125 4.11 -32.12 2.12
CA ALA A 125 4.13 -32.35 3.55
C ALA A 125 5.16 -31.43 4.23
N GLN A 126 4.94 -30.11 4.16
CA GLN A 126 5.71 -29.23 5.04
C GLN A 126 5.15 -29.41 6.45
N ARG A 127 5.94 -30.02 7.35
CA ARG A 127 5.70 -29.84 8.77
C ARG A 127 5.83 -28.34 8.98
N GLY A 128 4.69 -27.65 9.12
CA GLY A 128 4.72 -26.25 9.47
C GLY A 128 5.63 -26.12 10.69
N ILE A 129 6.46 -25.06 10.73
CA ILE A 129 6.94 -24.59 12.02
C ILE A 129 5.65 -24.36 12.80
N ARG A 130 5.35 -25.24 13.74
CA ARG A 130 4.21 -25.10 14.64
C ARG A 130 4.62 -23.95 15.57
N HIS A 131 4.55 -22.72 15.07
CA HIS A 131 4.28 -21.60 15.94
C HIS A 131 3.01 -22.04 16.67
N ASP A 132 3.09 -22.18 17.99
CA ASP A 132 1.95 -22.58 18.80
C ASP A 132 0.80 -21.61 18.52
N SER A 133 0.00 -21.95 17.50
CA SER A 133 -1.32 -21.42 17.23
C SER A 133 -2.35 -22.19 18.04
N ASP A 134 -1.90 -23.13 18.88
CA ASP A 134 -2.62 -23.44 20.09
C ASP A 134 -2.77 -22.08 20.77
N SER A 135 -4.01 -21.58 20.80
CA SER A 135 -4.39 -20.48 21.66
C SER A 135 -3.91 -20.84 23.06
N LEU A 136 -2.71 -20.37 23.42
CA LEU A 136 -2.18 -20.54 24.76
C LEU A 136 -3.29 -20.03 25.68
N PRO A 137 -3.65 -20.78 26.73
CA PRO A 137 -4.63 -20.32 27.69
C PRO A 137 -4.26 -18.91 28.13
N SER A 138 -5.26 -18.10 28.49
CA SER A 138 -4.96 -16.76 28.98
C SER A 138 -3.96 -16.85 30.15
N LEU A 139 -3.09 -15.85 30.30
CA LEU A 139 -2.05 -15.86 31.35
C LEU A 139 -2.65 -16.17 32.74
N ASP A 140 -3.84 -15.61 33.00
CA ASP A 140 -4.63 -15.83 34.21
C ASP A 140 -5.11 -17.28 34.39
N GLU A 141 -5.35 -18.02 33.31
CA GLU A 141 -5.68 -19.44 33.37
C GLU A 141 -4.47 -20.30 33.64
N MET A 142 -3.33 -19.96 33.05
CA MET A 142 -2.07 -20.67 33.30
C MET A 142 -1.66 -20.53 34.75
N HIS A 143 -1.73 -19.32 35.33
CA HIS A 143 -1.37 -19.10 36.73
C HIS A 143 -2.26 -19.81 37.76
N LYS A 144 -3.44 -20.34 37.39
CA LYS A 144 -4.33 -21.08 38.31
C LYS A 144 -3.77 -22.43 38.75
N ASN A 145 -2.89 -23.04 37.97
CA ASN A 145 -2.28 -24.32 38.33
C ASN A 145 -1.23 -24.19 39.45
N GLY A 146 -0.88 -22.95 39.84
CA GLY A 146 0.13 -22.64 40.86
C GLY A 146 1.58 -22.78 40.38
N ILE A 147 1.77 -23.18 39.12
CA ILE A 147 3.06 -23.36 38.44
C ILE A 147 3.24 -22.18 37.48
N HIS A 148 4.06 -21.21 37.87
CA HIS A 148 4.33 -20.02 37.06
C HIS A 148 5.75 -19.51 37.32
N ALA A 149 6.25 -18.70 36.41
CA ALA A 149 7.49 -17.96 36.60
C ALA A 149 7.31 -16.94 37.73
N PRO A 150 8.00 -17.07 38.88
CA PRO A 150 7.86 -16.12 39.96
C PRO A 150 8.45 -14.77 39.57
N GLU A 151 7.77 -13.69 39.94
CA GLU A 151 8.35 -12.35 39.82
C GLU A 151 9.53 -12.22 40.78
N VAL A 152 10.68 -11.80 40.25
CA VAL A 152 11.91 -11.70 41.03
C VAL A 152 12.21 -10.24 41.34
N THR A 153 12.31 -9.92 42.63
CA THR A 153 12.78 -8.61 43.10
C THR A 153 14.32 -8.59 43.26
N ASN A 154 14.92 -7.41 43.32
CA ASN A 154 16.38 -7.23 43.48
C ASN A 154 17.02 -8.07 44.62
N PRO A 155 16.47 -8.14 45.84
CA PRO A 155 17.06 -8.97 46.91
C PRO A 155 16.95 -10.48 46.64
N GLU A 156 15.91 -10.92 45.94
CA GLU A 156 15.70 -12.33 45.57
C GLU A 156 16.62 -12.76 44.43
N PHE A 157 16.82 -11.89 43.45
CA PHE A 157 17.73 -12.11 42.33
C PHE A 157 19.15 -12.44 42.80
N ARG A 158 19.61 -11.80 43.89
CA ARG A 158 20.94 -12.07 44.46
C ARG A 158 21.05 -13.52 44.97
N ARG A 159 19.98 -14.07 45.55
CA ARG A 159 19.96 -15.46 46.03
C ARG A 159 20.07 -16.45 44.87
N PHE A 160 19.31 -16.24 43.80
CA PHE A 160 19.38 -17.07 42.59
C PHE A 160 20.75 -17.03 41.93
N LYS A 161 21.48 -15.91 42.03
CA LYS A 161 22.85 -15.78 41.52
C LYS A 161 23.89 -16.55 42.35
N GLU A 162 23.67 -16.69 43.66
CA GLU A 162 24.62 -17.33 44.59
C GLU A 162 24.48 -18.85 44.61
N ASP A 163 23.34 -19.39 44.16
CA ASP A 163 23.09 -20.82 44.07
C ASP A 163 23.77 -21.42 42.82
N LYS A 164 24.95 -22.03 43.01
CA LYS A 164 25.84 -22.43 41.90
C LYS A 164 25.42 -23.74 41.19
N ASN A 165 24.38 -24.41 41.66
CA ASN A 165 24.01 -25.75 41.21
C ASN A 165 22.72 -25.81 40.38
N GLN A 166 22.12 -24.68 40.03
CA GLN A 166 20.87 -24.63 39.25
C GLN A 166 21.00 -23.72 38.03
N ILE A 167 20.48 -24.17 36.89
CA ILE A 167 20.36 -23.34 35.69
C ILE A 167 19.15 -22.43 35.88
N THR A 168 19.38 -21.14 36.11
CA THR A 168 18.32 -20.14 36.22
C THR A 168 18.17 -19.38 34.92
N VAL A 169 16.95 -19.36 34.38
CA VAL A 169 16.58 -18.53 33.22
C VAL A 169 15.79 -17.34 33.72
N VAL A 170 16.18 -16.13 33.31
CA VAL A 170 15.57 -14.89 33.76
C VAL A 170 15.17 -14.04 32.56
N ALA A 171 13.89 -13.70 32.47
CA ALA A 171 13.36 -12.78 31.48
C ALA A 171 13.33 -11.34 32.03
N PHE A 172 14.15 -10.47 31.44
CA PHE A 172 14.11 -9.04 31.73
C PHE A 172 13.08 -8.37 30.82
N ILE A 173 11.91 -8.05 31.37
CA ILE A 173 10.77 -7.54 30.61
C ILE A 173 10.24 -6.20 31.15
N ALA A 174 9.42 -5.52 30.35
CA ALA A 174 8.66 -4.34 30.75
C ALA A 174 7.17 -4.54 30.46
N PRO A 175 6.26 -4.09 31.35
CA PRO A 175 4.82 -4.34 31.22
C PRO A 175 4.18 -3.63 30.01
N TRP A 176 4.79 -2.54 29.54
CA TRP A 176 4.33 -1.75 28.39
C TRP A 176 4.94 -2.18 27.05
N CYS A 177 5.84 -3.17 27.05
CA CYS A 177 6.51 -3.65 25.85
C CYS A 177 5.64 -4.69 25.14
N GLY A 178 5.14 -4.38 23.95
CA GLY A 178 4.25 -5.28 23.18
C GLY A 178 4.90 -6.62 22.80
N TRP A 179 6.20 -6.66 22.52
CA TRP A 179 6.93 -7.91 22.26
C TRP A 179 7.05 -8.77 23.53
N CYS A 180 7.22 -8.12 24.68
CA CYS A 180 7.31 -8.77 25.97
C CYS A 180 5.97 -9.40 26.37
N GLN A 181 4.86 -8.69 26.12
CA GLN A 181 3.51 -9.22 26.31
C GLN A 181 3.22 -10.44 25.42
N ARG A 182 3.73 -10.45 24.18
CA ARG A 182 3.60 -11.61 23.28
C ARG A 182 4.44 -12.80 23.72
N LEU A 183 5.59 -12.56 24.34
CA LEU A 183 6.47 -13.61 24.87
C LEU A 183 5.93 -14.22 26.17
N ALA A 184 5.23 -13.45 27.00
CA ALA A 184 4.74 -13.86 28.32
C ALA A 184 4.10 -15.26 28.38
N PRO A 185 3.08 -15.61 27.56
CA PRO A 185 2.45 -16.93 27.64
C PRO A 185 3.40 -18.07 27.21
N THR A 186 4.36 -17.80 26.32
CA THR A 186 5.39 -18.79 25.94
C THR A 186 6.40 -18.99 27.07
N TYR A 187 6.74 -17.92 27.79
CA TYR A 187 7.67 -17.98 28.91
C TYR A 187 7.08 -18.71 30.12
N GLU A 188 5.79 -18.54 30.40
CA GLU A 188 5.09 -19.32 31.44
C GLU A 188 5.05 -20.80 31.11
N ARG A 189 4.75 -21.15 29.86
CA ARG A 189 4.78 -22.54 29.40
C ARG A 189 6.18 -23.14 29.51
N PHE A 190 7.21 -22.34 29.22
CA PHE A 190 8.59 -22.77 29.42
C PHE A 190 8.89 -23.04 30.90
N ALA A 191 8.38 -22.20 31.82
CA ALA A 191 8.53 -22.41 33.25
C ALA A 191 7.84 -23.70 33.73
N GLU A 192 6.66 -24.05 33.18
CA GLU A 192 5.98 -25.33 33.45
C GLU A 192 6.82 -26.55 33.04
N VAL A 193 7.56 -26.46 31.94
CA VAL A 193 8.40 -27.56 31.43
C VAL A 193 9.73 -27.69 32.20
N MET A 194 10.20 -26.59 32.78
CA MET A 194 11.52 -26.48 33.42
C MET A 194 11.50 -26.68 34.95
N GLN A 195 10.34 -26.91 35.54
CA GLN A 195 10.19 -27.27 36.96
C GLN A 195 10.73 -28.66 37.28
#